data_AF-E2AZ82-F1
#
_entry.id   AF-E2AZ82-F1
#
_cell.length_a   1.000
_cell.length_b   1.000
_cell.length_c   1.000
_cell.angle_alpha   90.00
_cell.angle_beta   90.00
_cell.angle_gamma   90.00
#
_symmetry.space_group_name_H-M   'P 1'
#
loop_
_entity.id
_entity.type
_entity.pdbx_description
1 polymer ?
#
loop_
_entity_poly.entity_id
_entity_poly.type
_entity_poly.pdbx_seq_one_letter_code
_entity_poly.pdbx_strand_id
1 'polypeptide(L)'
;IVVNNPLGSKTSAHKLGAFYFIIQNLPPHLQSFMGGVQVLGFCYTADVTKYGFKEIFSPFLDDLNKLESEEGVMVSFDGEPFVLRATIACVVADGLAAHQMFGFLGPSANHFCRLCMIHRSHLLRGKVEIKNSRTRELYDKQVRKVKSKLLTDTETGLKENSSLHRSRFWHCAENFVFDSMHDIWQGIAPVILEYVIKHFIKRENRYNLTLTELNNRIQMFQYGMPEKKNKPSP
;
A
#
# COMPACT_ATOMS: atom_id res chain seq x y z
N ILE A 1 -3.89 -3.87 9.11
CA ILE A 1 -5.34 -4.08 9.33
C ILE A 1 -6.05 -2.73 9.23
N VAL A 2 -6.82 -2.52 8.16
CA VAL A 2 -7.73 -1.37 8.04
C VAL A 2 -8.96 -1.69 8.90
N VAL A 3 -9.12 -1.03 10.05
CA VAL A 3 -10.34 -1.13 10.87
C VAL A 3 -11.37 -0.17 10.29
N ASN A 4 -11.80 -0.46 9.07
CA ASN A 4 -13.11 -0.15 8.50
C ASN A 4 -13.06 -0.43 6.99
N ASN A 5 -13.84 -1.41 6.55
CA ASN A 5 -14.12 -1.64 5.15
C ASN A 5 -14.63 -0.32 4.51
N PRO A 6 -13.91 0.31 3.57
CA PRO A 6 -14.32 1.59 2.99
C PRO A 6 -15.52 1.47 2.04
N LEU A 7 -16.07 0.27 1.84
CA LEU A 7 -17.19 -0.02 0.94
C LEU A 7 -18.59 0.11 1.58
N GLY A 8 -18.68 0.42 2.88
CA GLY A 8 -19.96 0.61 3.58
C GLY A 8 -20.54 2.02 3.43
N SER A 9 -21.81 2.14 3.02
CA SER A 9 -22.50 3.41 2.74
C SER A 9 -22.78 4.32 3.96
N LYS A 10 -22.29 3.99 5.18
CA LYS A 10 -22.58 4.71 6.43
C LYS A 10 -21.39 4.86 7.40
N THR A 11 -20.15 4.97 6.92
CA THR A 11 -18.97 5.09 7.80
C THR A 11 -18.14 6.33 7.47
N SER A 12 -18.70 7.53 7.69
CA SER A 12 -18.00 8.81 7.44
C SER A 12 -17.41 9.46 8.71
N ALA A 13 -17.97 9.22 9.91
CA ALA A 13 -17.57 9.97 11.10
C ALA A 13 -16.27 9.48 11.80
N HIS A 14 -15.93 8.19 11.68
CA HIS A 14 -14.83 7.57 12.45
C HIS A 14 -13.90 6.72 11.59
N LYS A 15 -13.41 7.27 10.48
CA LYS A 15 -12.37 6.59 9.70
C LYS A 15 -11.01 6.72 10.41
N LEU A 16 -10.38 5.59 10.68
CA LEU A 16 -9.09 5.50 11.37
C LEU A 16 -7.99 5.16 10.36
N GLY A 17 -6.89 5.91 10.39
CA GLY A 17 -5.61 5.49 9.83
C GLY A 17 -4.89 4.62 10.86
N ALA A 18 -4.42 3.46 10.42
CA ALA A 18 -3.71 2.52 11.27
C ALA A 18 -2.38 2.15 10.62
N PHE A 19 -1.28 2.39 11.33
CA PHE A 19 0.07 2.12 10.85
C PHE A 19 0.67 0.99 11.68
N TYR A 20 1.26 0.04 10.97
CA TYR A 20 1.88 -1.13 11.54
C TYR A 20 3.27 -1.29 10.96
N PHE A 21 4.15 -2.00 11.67
CA PHE A 21 5.45 -2.38 11.17
C PHE A 21 5.75 -3.84 11.49
N ILE A 22 6.63 -4.42 10.68
CA ILE A 22 7.20 -5.74 10.91
C ILE A 22 8.71 -5.62 10.83
N ILE A 23 9.42 -6.41 11.63
CA ILE A 23 10.87 -6.45 11.61
C ILE A 23 11.31 -7.46 10.54
N GLN A 24 11.88 -6.93 9.45
CA GLN A 24 12.17 -7.69 8.22
C GLN A 24 13.41 -8.60 8.31
N ASN A 25 14.29 -8.39 9.30
CA ASN A 25 15.47 -9.23 9.53
C ASN A 25 15.20 -10.39 10.52
N LEU A 26 13.94 -10.68 10.83
CA LEU A 26 13.55 -11.88 11.57
C LEU A 26 13.23 -13.07 10.64
N PRO A 27 13.29 -14.32 11.12
CA PRO A 27 12.87 -15.48 10.34
C PRO A 27 11.43 -15.37 9.80
N PRO A 28 11.12 -15.91 8.59
CA PRO A 28 9.80 -15.76 7.95
C PRO A 28 8.61 -16.23 8.79
N HIS A 29 8.81 -17.26 9.64
CA HIS A 29 7.76 -17.77 10.52
C HIS A 29 7.37 -16.79 11.63
N LEU A 30 8.28 -15.89 12.05
CA LEU A 30 7.99 -14.80 12.99
C LEU A 30 7.36 -13.60 12.29
N GLN A 31 7.73 -13.33 11.03
CA GLN A 31 7.14 -12.25 10.24
C GLN A 31 5.69 -12.54 9.83
N SER A 32 5.39 -13.81 9.55
CA SER A 32 4.07 -14.24 9.04
C SER A 32 3.04 -14.48 10.16
N PHE A 33 3.46 -14.44 11.42
CA PHE A 33 2.58 -14.59 12.58
C PHE A 33 1.97 -13.24 12.97
N MET A 34 0.70 -13.22 13.39
CA MET A 34 0.03 -11.96 13.77
C MET A 34 0.77 -11.20 14.88
N GLY A 35 1.40 -11.90 15.82
CA GLY A 35 2.20 -11.27 16.88
C GLY A 35 3.52 -10.65 16.38
N GLY A 36 3.93 -10.93 15.14
CA GLY A 36 5.05 -10.26 14.48
C GLY A 36 4.71 -8.86 13.95
N VAL A 37 3.41 -8.54 13.81
CA VAL A 37 2.92 -7.24 13.35
C VAL A 37 2.75 -6.31 14.55
N GLN A 38 3.62 -5.31 14.63
CA GLN A 38 3.61 -4.32 15.70
C GLN A 38 2.82 -3.07 15.30
N VAL A 39 2.15 -2.46 16.26
CA VAL A 39 1.42 -1.21 16.04
C VAL A 39 2.40 -0.05 16.10
N LEU A 40 2.46 0.76 15.04
CA LEU A 40 3.20 2.02 15.05
C LEU A 40 2.34 3.14 15.62
N GLY A 41 1.06 3.20 15.21
CA GLY A 41 0.17 4.23 15.70
C GLY A 41 -1.19 4.24 15.00
N PHE A 42 -2.09 5.03 15.58
CA PHE A 42 -3.43 5.28 15.05
C PHE A 42 -3.67 6.79 14.95
N CYS A 43 -4.42 7.20 13.93
CA CYS A 43 -4.88 8.58 13.80
C CYS A 43 -6.29 8.64 13.21
N TYR A 44 -7.05 9.67 13.50
CA TYR A 44 -8.30 9.90 12.77
C TYR A 44 -8.01 10.46 11.38
N THR A 45 -8.84 10.09 10.41
CA THR A 45 -8.76 10.67 9.05
C THR A 45 -9.01 12.19 9.08
N ALA A 46 -9.77 12.67 10.06
CA ALA A 46 -9.94 14.10 10.31
C ALA A 46 -8.62 14.79 10.66
N ASP A 47 -7.77 14.16 11.48
CA ASP A 47 -6.46 14.69 11.84
C ASP A 47 -5.51 14.69 10.64
N VAL A 48 -5.52 13.62 9.84
CA VAL A 48 -4.76 13.57 8.57
C VAL A 48 -5.19 14.70 7.63
N THR A 49 -6.49 14.99 7.56
CA THR A 49 -7.01 16.06 6.70
C THR A 49 -6.60 17.45 7.21
N LYS A 50 -6.58 17.64 8.52
CA LYS A 50 -6.27 18.92 9.18
C LYS A 50 -4.77 19.21 9.24
N TYR A 51 -3.97 18.23 9.62
CA TYR A 51 -2.54 18.40 9.91
C TYR A 51 -1.63 17.82 8.81
N GLY A 52 -2.12 16.86 8.02
CA GLY A 52 -1.33 16.17 7.01
C GLY A 52 -0.42 15.09 7.57
N PHE A 53 0.00 14.16 6.71
CA PHE A 53 0.85 13.02 7.11
C PHE A 53 2.22 13.43 7.65
N LYS A 54 2.76 14.58 7.23
CA LYS A 54 4.05 15.09 7.74
C LYS A 54 4.03 15.29 9.25
N GLU A 55 2.98 15.91 9.76
CA GLU A 55 2.82 16.15 11.20
C GLU A 55 2.50 14.84 11.94
N ILE A 56 1.62 14.01 11.37
CA ILE A 56 1.24 12.71 11.95
C ILE A 56 2.45 11.78 12.11
N PHE A 57 3.36 11.75 11.13
CA PHE A 57 4.57 10.93 11.20
C PHE A 57 5.75 11.60 11.88
N SER A 58 5.66 12.88 12.28
CA SER A 58 6.80 13.57 12.88
C SER A 58 7.38 12.83 14.08
N PRO A 59 6.59 12.37 15.08
CA PRO A 59 7.14 11.68 16.24
C PRO A 59 7.88 10.39 15.87
N PHE A 60 7.31 9.60 14.95
CA PHE A 60 7.96 8.40 14.44
C PHE A 60 9.28 8.70 13.73
N LEU A 61 9.30 9.76 12.91
CA LEU A 61 10.50 10.15 12.17
C LEU A 61 11.57 10.77 13.09
N ASP A 62 11.19 11.39 14.20
CA ASP A 62 12.12 11.85 15.23
C ASP A 62 12.86 10.66 15.87
N ASP A 63 12.15 9.58 16.18
CA ASP A 63 12.74 8.37 16.73
C ASP A 63 13.52 7.56 15.69
N LEU A 64 13.00 7.48 14.46
CA LEU A 64 13.70 6.84 13.34
C LEU A 64 15.03 7.53 13.05
N ASN A 65 15.08 8.87 13.11
CA ASN A 65 16.33 9.61 12.90
C ASN A 65 17.42 9.26 13.93
N LYS A 66 17.05 8.93 15.17
CA LYS A 66 18.00 8.43 16.19
C LYS A 66 18.47 7.01 15.84
N LEU A 67 17.56 6.15 15.39
CA LEU A 67 17.87 4.79 14.98
C LEU A 67 18.73 4.72 13.69
N GLU A 68 18.59 5.71 12.81
CA GLU A 68 19.34 5.85 11.56
C GLU A 68 20.66 6.64 11.72
N SER A 69 20.93 7.16 12.91
CA SER A 69 22.17 7.87 13.20
C SER A 69 23.36 6.92 13.27
N GLU A 70 24.57 7.46 13.12
CA GLU A 70 25.79 6.66 13.26
C GLU A 70 25.93 6.13 14.69
N GLU A 71 25.44 6.85 15.70
CA GLU A 71 25.43 6.44 17.10
C GLU A 71 24.37 5.38 17.41
N GLY A 72 23.24 5.40 16.70
CA GLY A 72 22.09 4.54 16.99
C GLY A 72 21.47 4.82 18.36
N VAL A 73 20.74 3.83 18.90
CA VAL A 73 20.13 3.90 20.22
C VAL A 73 20.70 2.81 21.12
N MET A 74 21.33 3.20 22.22
CA MET A 74 21.79 2.25 23.25
C MET A 74 20.59 1.62 23.97
N VAL A 75 20.53 0.30 23.95
CA VAL A 75 19.55 -0.50 24.70
C VAL A 75 20.28 -1.54 25.54
N SER A 76 19.61 -2.10 26.55
CA SER A 76 20.14 -3.26 27.30
C SER A 76 19.46 -4.53 26.80
N PHE A 77 20.26 -5.52 26.44
CA PHE A 77 19.80 -6.85 26.02
C PHE A 77 20.52 -7.90 26.88
N ASP A 78 19.77 -8.68 27.65
CA ASP A 78 20.31 -9.64 28.62
C ASP A 78 21.35 -9.04 29.60
N GLY A 79 21.15 -7.78 29.99
CA GLY A 79 22.06 -7.05 30.88
C GLY A 79 23.26 -6.41 30.17
N GLU A 80 23.50 -6.74 28.90
CA GLU A 80 24.60 -6.21 28.12
C GLU A 80 24.18 -4.99 27.28
N PRO A 81 25.08 -4.00 27.09
CA PRO A 81 24.81 -2.87 26.22
C PRO A 81 24.79 -3.29 24.75
N PHE A 82 23.72 -2.92 24.04
CA PHE A 82 23.55 -3.18 22.61
C PHE A 82 23.19 -1.88 21.88
N VAL A 83 23.87 -1.59 20.76
CA VAL A 83 23.55 -0.45 19.91
C VAL A 83 22.51 -0.89 18.88
N LEU A 84 21.28 -0.41 19.02
CA LEU A 84 20.21 -0.65 18.07
C LEU A 84 20.25 0.39 16.95
N ARG A 85 20.29 -0.09 15.71
CA ARG A 85 20.08 0.72 14.49
C ARG A 85 18.97 0.10 13.66
N ALA A 86 18.14 0.94 13.07
CA ALA A 86 17.04 0.51 12.24
C ALA A 86 16.71 1.56 11.18
N THR A 87 16.13 1.12 10.08
CA THR A 87 15.62 2.00 9.02
C THR A 87 14.38 1.39 8.38
N ILE A 88 13.67 2.17 7.56
CA ILE A 88 12.54 1.71 6.79
C ILE A 88 13.06 0.89 5.60
N ALA A 89 12.85 -0.43 5.64
CA ALA A 89 13.15 -1.30 4.50
C ALA A 89 12.18 -1.09 3.33
N CYS A 90 10.88 -1.03 3.63
CA CYS A 90 9.83 -0.80 2.65
C CYS A 90 8.55 -0.27 3.31
N VAL A 91 7.73 0.42 2.52
CA VAL A 91 6.41 0.90 2.94
C VAL A 91 5.35 0.29 2.02
N VAL A 92 4.37 -0.38 2.63
CA VAL A 92 3.23 -1.00 1.95
C VAL A 92 1.96 -0.34 2.44
N ALA A 93 1.14 0.10 1.50
CA ALA A 93 -0.16 0.70 1.77
C ALA A 93 -1.05 0.50 0.54
N ASP A 94 -2.36 0.57 0.75
CA ASP A 94 -3.30 0.62 -0.37
C ASP A 94 -3.00 1.82 -1.29
N GLY A 95 -3.49 1.77 -2.53
CA GLY A 95 -3.13 2.76 -3.54
C GLY A 95 -3.48 4.21 -3.17
N LEU A 96 -4.53 4.44 -2.38
CA LEU A 96 -4.91 5.80 -1.98
C LEU A 96 -4.00 6.30 -0.86
N ALA A 97 -3.82 5.49 0.19
CA ALA A 97 -2.95 5.79 1.31
C ALA A 97 -1.50 5.98 0.86
N ALA A 98 -0.98 5.13 -0.03
CA ALA A 98 0.36 5.26 -0.59
C ALA A 98 0.55 6.60 -1.33
N HIS A 99 -0.40 7.01 -2.17
CA HIS A 99 -0.31 8.31 -2.86
C HIS A 99 -0.32 9.47 -1.88
N GLN A 100 -1.22 9.46 -0.90
CA GLN A 100 -1.31 10.54 0.08
C GLN A 100 -0.05 10.62 0.95
N MET A 101 0.44 9.50 1.47
CA MET A 101 1.65 9.44 2.29
C MET A 101 2.89 9.93 1.53
N PHE A 102 3.01 9.56 0.26
CA PHE A 102 4.19 9.87 -0.56
C PHE A 102 4.08 11.21 -1.30
N GLY A 103 2.97 11.95 -1.14
CA GLY A 103 2.79 13.27 -1.73
C GLY A 103 2.44 13.25 -3.22
N PHE A 104 1.92 12.15 -3.74
CA PHE A 104 1.43 12.04 -5.12
C PHE A 104 -0.02 12.50 -5.25
N LEU A 105 -0.42 12.85 -6.47
CA LEU A 105 -1.83 12.94 -6.83
C LEU A 105 -2.47 11.54 -6.79
N GLY A 106 -3.78 11.51 -6.56
CA GLY A 106 -4.52 10.25 -6.42
C GLY A 106 -4.57 9.41 -7.70
N PRO A 107 -5.08 8.17 -7.63
CA PRO A 107 -5.11 7.21 -8.75
C PRO A 107 -5.85 7.70 -10.02
N SER A 108 -6.71 8.71 -9.88
CA SER A 108 -7.46 9.31 -10.98
C SER A 108 -6.67 10.33 -11.80
N ALA A 109 -5.45 10.70 -11.38
CA ALA A 109 -4.63 11.69 -12.05
C ALA A 109 -4.13 11.24 -13.43
N ASN A 110 -3.67 12.20 -14.22
CA ASN A 110 -3.02 11.96 -15.52
C ASN A 110 -1.71 11.20 -15.36
N HIS A 111 -0.89 11.60 -14.38
CA HIS A 111 0.34 10.92 -13.98
C HIS A 111 0.15 10.27 -12.60
N PHE A 112 -0.56 9.15 -12.57
CA PHE A 112 -0.93 8.44 -11.34
C PHE A 112 0.12 7.41 -10.89
N CYS A 113 1.04 6.99 -11.76
CA CYS A 113 1.97 5.90 -11.42
C CYS A 113 3.09 6.39 -10.49
N ARG A 114 3.34 5.62 -9.42
CA ARG A 114 4.43 5.85 -8.46
C ARG A 114 5.80 5.50 -9.04
N LEU A 115 5.87 4.54 -9.96
CA LEU A 115 7.13 4.03 -10.52
C LEU A 115 7.55 4.71 -11.82
N CYS A 116 6.62 5.32 -12.56
CA CYS A 116 6.91 5.86 -13.88
C CYS A 116 6.05 7.08 -14.21
N MET A 117 6.42 7.76 -15.29
CA MET A 117 5.75 8.95 -15.80
C MET A 117 4.70 8.63 -16.87
N ILE A 118 4.11 7.42 -16.86
CA ILE A 118 3.05 7.08 -17.81
C ILE A 118 1.88 8.07 -17.68
N HIS A 119 1.36 8.50 -18.82
CA HIS A 119 0.15 9.32 -18.87
C HIS A 119 -1.08 8.42 -19.02
N ARG A 120 -2.19 8.76 -18.37
CA ARG A 120 -3.46 8.00 -18.40
C ARG A 120 -3.93 7.68 -19.82
N SER A 121 -3.82 8.64 -20.74
CA SER A 121 -4.19 8.43 -22.15
C SER A 121 -3.33 7.40 -22.89
N HIS A 122 -2.10 7.11 -22.42
CA HIS A 122 -1.24 6.07 -23.01
C HIS A 122 -1.69 4.70 -22.52
N LEU A 123 -1.99 4.57 -21.23
CA LEU A 123 -2.54 3.36 -20.63
C LEU A 123 -3.85 2.95 -21.32
N LEU A 124 -4.78 3.90 -21.48
CA LEU A 124 -6.09 3.65 -22.12
C LEU A 124 -5.97 3.23 -23.60
N ARG A 125 -4.85 3.56 -24.26
CA ARG A 125 -4.53 3.12 -25.63
C ARG A 125 -3.77 1.79 -25.67
N GLY A 126 -3.62 1.09 -24.55
CA GLY A 126 -2.91 -0.19 -24.46
C GLY A 126 -1.39 -0.09 -24.51
N LYS A 127 -0.81 1.11 -24.37
CA LYS A 127 0.65 1.31 -24.35
C LYS A 127 1.15 1.24 -22.91
N VAL A 128 1.56 0.05 -22.46
CA VAL A 128 1.94 -0.22 -21.06
C VAL A 128 3.47 -0.25 -20.85
N GLU A 129 4.27 0.02 -21.88
CA GLU A 129 5.73 -0.01 -21.77
C GLU A 129 6.23 1.04 -20.76
N ILE A 130 6.99 0.58 -19.76
CA ILE A 130 7.66 1.44 -18.78
C ILE A 130 8.90 2.04 -19.45
N LYS A 131 8.72 3.14 -20.20
CA LYS A 131 9.82 3.84 -20.86
C LYS A 131 10.40 5.00 -20.05
N ASN A 132 9.66 5.50 -19.07
CA ASN A 132 10.01 6.69 -18.31
C ASN A 132 9.90 6.43 -16.81
N SER A 133 10.86 5.69 -16.24
CA SER A 133 10.90 5.45 -14.79
C SER A 133 11.03 6.75 -14.00
N ARG A 134 10.37 6.79 -12.85
CA ARG A 134 10.45 7.92 -11.93
C ARG A 134 11.64 7.68 -11.00
N THR A 135 12.82 8.14 -11.41
CA THR A 135 14.03 8.02 -10.59
C THR A 135 14.00 9.01 -9.42
N ARG A 136 14.88 8.80 -8.42
CA ARG A 136 15.07 9.72 -7.29
C ARG A 136 15.38 11.13 -7.78
N GLU A 137 16.30 11.27 -8.74
CA GLU A 137 16.73 12.56 -9.29
C GLU A 137 15.57 13.28 -10.00
N LEU A 138 14.77 12.53 -10.77
CA LEU A 138 13.61 13.09 -11.45
C LEU A 138 12.56 13.54 -10.44
N TYR A 139 12.26 12.71 -9.44
CA TYR A 139 11.33 13.04 -8.37
C TYR A 139 11.76 14.32 -7.64
N ASP A 140 13.00 14.39 -7.17
CA ASP A 140 13.52 15.55 -6.44
C ASP A 140 13.46 16.84 -7.26
N LYS A 141 13.82 16.74 -8.55
CA LYS A 141 13.71 17.86 -9.49
C LYS A 141 12.26 18.32 -9.64
N GLN A 142 11.32 17.39 -9.78
CA GLN A 142 9.90 17.71 -9.92
C GLN A 142 9.32 18.31 -8.65
N VAL A 143 9.62 17.76 -7.47
CA VAL A 143 9.16 18.32 -6.18
C VAL A 143 9.64 19.75 -6.00
N ARG A 144 10.92 20.05 -6.32
CA ARG A 144 11.45 21.43 -6.26
C ARG A 144 10.68 22.36 -7.20
N LYS A 145 10.41 21.92 -8.44
CA LYS A 145 9.69 22.70 -9.44
C LYS A 145 8.21 22.92 -9.09
N VAL A 146 7.54 21.93 -8.52
CA VAL A 146 6.16 22.06 -8.02
C VAL A 146 6.12 23.05 -6.86
N LYS A 147 7.07 22.94 -5.90
CA LYS A 147 7.19 23.89 -4.79
C LYS A 147 7.46 25.33 -5.24
N SER A 148 8.27 25.51 -6.29
CA SER A 148 8.55 26.82 -6.88
C SER A 148 7.50 27.29 -7.89
N LYS A 149 6.38 26.56 -8.05
CA LYS A 149 5.30 26.85 -9.02
C LYS A 149 5.75 26.94 -10.48
N LEU A 150 6.87 26.30 -10.82
CA LEU A 150 7.38 26.20 -12.20
C LEU A 150 6.72 25.04 -12.97
N LEU A 151 6.19 24.07 -12.25
CA LEU A 151 5.37 22.98 -12.79
C LEU A 151 4.11 22.85 -11.93
N THR A 152 3.02 22.42 -12.56
CA THR A 152 1.81 22.05 -11.84
C THR A 152 1.89 20.62 -11.31
N ASP A 153 1.06 20.32 -10.32
CA ASP A 153 0.88 18.97 -9.80
C ASP A 153 0.38 18.01 -10.88
N THR A 154 -0.53 18.46 -11.76
CA THR A 154 -1.10 17.64 -12.85
C THR A 154 -0.07 17.22 -13.90
N GLU A 155 0.94 18.04 -14.17
CA GLU A 155 2.03 17.74 -15.12
C GLU A 155 3.02 16.68 -14.58
N THR A 156 3.11 16.53 -13.25
CA THR A 156 4.11 15.66 -12.61
C THR A 156 3.49 14.47 -11.88
N GLY A 157 2.21 14.56 -11.54
CA GLY A 157 1.57 13.64 -10.60
C GLY A 157 1.98 13.84 -9.15
N LEU A 158 2.67 14.94 -8.81
CA LEU A 158 3.19 15.21 -7.47
C LEU A 158 2.52 16.44 -6.88
N LYS A 159 1.96 16.28 -5.68
CA LYS A 159 1.41 17.38 -4.89
C LYS A 159 2.47 18.01 -4.00
N GLU A 160 3.30 17.19 -3.36
CA GLU A 160 4.30 17.65 -2.41
C GLU A 160 5.39 16.59 -2.16
N ASN A 161 6.42 16.96 -1.40
CA ASN A 161 7.40 15.99 -0.92
C ASN A 161 6.77 14.94 0.00
N SER A 162 7.20 13.69 -0.11
CA SER A 162 6.75 12.58 0.73
C SER A 162 6.90 12.90 2.21
N SER A 163 5.92 12.48 3.00
CA SER A 163 5.93 12.64 4.46
C SER A 163 7.06 11.85 5.15
N LEU A 164 7.60 10.83 4.48
CA LEU A 164 8.64 9.94 5.03
C LEU A 164 10.07 10.28 4.57
N HIS A 165 10.26 11.32 3.75
CA HIS A 165 11.60 11.71 3.26
C HIS A 165 12.52 12.36 4.31
N ARG A 166 12.11 12.33 5.58
CA ARG A 166 13.03 12.59 6.69
C ARG A 166 13.91 11.38 7.02
N SER A 167 13.50 10.17 6.63
CA SER A 167 14.37 8.99 6.69
C SER A 167 15.56 9.16 5.75
N ARG A 168 16.75 8.83 6.24
CA ARG A 168 18.04 8.94 5.54
C ARG A 168 18.21 7.88 4.47
N PHE A 169 17.71 6.66 4.72
CA PHE A 169 18.00 5.50 3.87
C PHE A 169 16.81 5.05 3.01
N TRP A 170 15.63 5.67 3.17
CA TRP A 170 14.44 5.34 2.39
C TRP A 170 13.99 6.49 1.49
N HIS A 171 13.54 6.16 0.27
CA HIS A 171 13.00 7.14 -0.67
C HIS A 171 11.80 6.58 -1.44
N CYS A 172 10.75 7.38 -1.63
CA CYS A 172 9.48 6.89 -2.21
C CYS A 172 9.60 6.47 -3.69
N ALA A 173 10.50 7.11 -4.45
CA ALA A 173 10.81 6.75 -5.84
C ALA A 173 11.54 5.39 -5.99
N GLU A 174 12.05 4.84 -4.89
CA GLU A 174 12.74 3.55 -4.84
C GLU A 174 11.95 2.49 -4.06
N ASN A 175 10.75 2.84 -3.59
CA ASN A 175 9.86 1.92 -2.92
C ASN A 175 9.03 1.13 -3.94
N PHE A 176 9.63 0.10 -4.53
CA PHE A 176 9.02 -0.79 -5.53
C PHE A 176 8.04 -1.81 -4.93
N VAL A 177 7.31 -1.43 -3.88
CA VAL A 177 6.37 -2.30 -3.19
C VAL A 177 4.93 -1.80 -3.32
N PHE A 178 4.06 -2.74 -3.60
CA PHE A 178 2.63 -2.59 -3.82
C PHE A 178 1.88 -3.54 -2.89
N ASP A 179 0.64 -3.21 -2.59
CA ASP A 179 -0.18 -4.03 -1.71
C ASP A 179 -0.88 -5.10 -2.54
N SER A 180 -0.26 -6.27 -2.66
CA SER A 180 -0.83 -7.39 -3.39
C SER A 180 -2.19 -7.85 -2.86
N MET A 181 -2.52 -7.63 -1.59
CA MET A 181 -3.85 -7.92 -1.06
C MET A 181 -4.90 -7.00 -1.69
N HIS A 182 -4.64 -5.70 -1.72
CA HIS A 182 -5.59 -4.75 -2.30
C HIS A 182 -5.56 -4.72 -3.83
N ASP A 183 -4.38 -4.81 -4.44
CA ASP A 183 -4.20 -4.66 -5.89
C ASP A 183 -4.60 -5.94 -6.65
N ILE A 184 -4.20 -7.12 -6.14
CA ILE A 184 -4.50 -8.41 -6.77
C ILE A 184 -5.78 -9.00 -6.20
N TRP A 185 -5.77 -9.34 -4.91
CA TRP A 185 -6.81 -10.19 -4.31
C TRP A 185 -8.16 -9.50 -4.15
N GLN A 186 -8.17 -8.22 -3.74
CA GLN A 186 -9.40 -7.40 -3.69
C GLN A 186 -9.63 -6.61 -4.98
N GLY A 187 -8.58 -6.42 -5.79
CA GLY A 187 -8.61 -5.61 -7.01
C GLY A 187 -8.98 -6.43 -8.24
N ILE A 188 -7.97 -6.82 -9.03
CA ILE A 188 -8.21 -7.39 -10.36
C ILE A 188 -8.63 -8.87 -10.34
N ALA A 189 -8.24 -9.65 -9.33
CA ALA A 189 -8.52 -11.08 -9.29
C ALA A 189 -10.02 -11.40 -9.28
N PRO A 190 -10.88 -10.75 -8.47
CA PRO A 190 -12.33 -11.00 -8.50
C PRO A 190 -12.94 -10.72 -9.87
N VAL A 191 -12.50 -9.65 -10.54
CA VAL A 191 -12.97 -9.27 -11.88
C VAL A 191 -12.60 -10.33 -12.91
N ILE A 192 -11.35 -10.80 -12.90
CA ILE A 192 -10.90 -11.87 -13.81
C ILE A 192 -11.68 -13.15 -13.53
N LEU A 193 -11.83 -13.53 -12.26
CA LEU A 193 -12.55 -14.73 -11.86
C LEU A 193 -13.99 -14.70 -12.36
N GLU A 194 -14.66 -13.55 -12.22
CA GLU A 194 -16.01 -13.33 -12.72
C GLU A 194 -16.11 -13.54 -14.24
N TYR A 195 -15.18 -12.98 -15.03
CA TYR A 195 -15.16 -13.17 -16.48
C TYR A 195 -14.91 -14.62 -16.88
N VAL A 196 -13.97 -15.30 -16.23
CA VAL A 196 -13.64 -16.71 -16.48
C VAL A 196 -14.84 -17.60 -16.17
N ILE A 197 -15.46 -17.42 -15.00
CA ILE A 197 -16.64 -18.20 -14.60
C ILE A 197 -17.80 -17.95 -15.58
N LYS A 198 -18.07 -16.69 -15.93
CA LYS A 198 -19.11 -16.35 -16.92
C LYS A 198 -18.84 -16.96 -18.29
N HIS A 199 -17.58 -17.03 -18.72
CA HIS A 199 -17.22 -17.69 -19.97
C HIS A 199 -17.54 -19.18 -19.92
N PHE A 200 -17.13 -19.89 -18.86
CA PHE A 200 -17.40 -21.31 -18.72
C PHE A 200 -18.89 -21.66 -18.62
N ILE A 201 -19.68 -20.81 -17.98
CA ILE A 201 -21.13 -21.04 -17.84
C ILE A 201 -21.89 -20.70 -19.14
N LYS A 202 -21.54 -19.60 -19.83
CA LYS A 202 -22.36 -19.04 -20.91
C LYS A 202 -21.87 -19.36 -22.32
N ARG A 203 -20.58 -19.64 -22.48
CA ARG A 203 -19.93 -19.74 -23.81
C ARG A 203 -19.34 -21.13 -24.04
N GLU A 204 -18.82 -21.78 -23.00
CA GLU A 204 -18.10 -23.04 -23.10
C GLU A 204 -18.93 -24.22 -22.59
N ASN A 205 -19.76 -24.78 -23.47
CA ASN A 205 -20.65 -25.88 -23.14
C ASN A 205 -19.93 -27.22 -22.92
N ARG A 206 -18.63 -27.34 -23.27
CA ARG A 206 -17.88 -28.61 -23.15
C ARG A 206 -17.83 -29.15 -21.72
N TYR A 207 -17.84 -28.28 -20.71
CA TYR A 207 -17.73 -28.68 -19.31
C TYR A 207 -19.08 -28.81 -18.58
N ASN A 208 -20.19 -28.44 -19.25
CA ASN A 208 -21.54 -28.42 -18.67
C ASN A 208 -21.61 -27.78 -17.27
N LEU A 209 -20.79 -26.76 -17.02
CA LEU A 209 -20.74 -26.07 -15.73
C LEU A 209 -21.91 -25.10 -15.63
N THR A 210 -22.80 -25.32 -14.66
CA THR A 210 -23.91 -24.40 -14.36
C THR A 210 -23.60 -23.56 -13.13
N LEU A 211 -24.30 -22.43 -12.97
CA LEU A 211 -24.21 -21.62 -11.75
C LEU A 211 -24.64 -22.42 -10.52
N THR A 212 -25.69 -23.23 -10.63
CA THR A 212 -26.16 -24.11 -9.56
C THR A 212 -25.08 -25.12 -9.17
N GLU A 213 -24.44 -25.75 -10.14
CA GLU A 213 -23.35 -26.71 -9.88
C GLU A 213 -22.16 -26.04 -9.18
N LEU A 214 -21.75 -24.86 -9.64
CA LEU A 214 -20.68 -24.10 -9.01
C LEU A 214 -21.02 -23.73 -7.56
N ASN A 215 -22.23 -23.23 -7.32
CA ASN A 215 -22.69 -22.84 -5.98
C ASN A 215 -22.78 -24.03 -5.05
N ASN A 216 -23.26 -25.18 -5.54
CA ASN A 216 -23.27 -26.44 -4.79
C ASN A 216 -21.85 -26.86 -4.43
N ARG A 217 -20.89 -26.79 -5.38
CA ARG A 217 -19.48 -27.10 -5.11
C ARG A 217 -18.86 -26.18 -4.08
N ILE A 218 -19.07 -24.87 -4.20
CA ILE A 218 -18.62 -23.89 -3.19
C ILE A 218 -19.22 -24.24 -1.84
N GLN A 219 -20.49 -24.66 -1.79
CA GLN A 219 -21.14 -24.99 -0.54
C GLN A 219 -20.61 -26.26 0.12
N MET A 220 -20.40 -27.31 -0.68
CA MET A 220 -20.02 -28.66 -0.24
C MET A 220 -18.51 -28.87 -0.11
N PHE A 221 -17.70 -27.95 -0.62
CA PHE A 221 -16.24 -28.02 -0.51
C PHE A 221 -15.83 -28.16 0.97
N GLN A 222 -14.90 -29.08 1.24
CA GLN A 222 -14.40 -29.34 2.58
C GLN A 222 -13.35 -28.30 2.97
N TYR A 223 -13.80 -27.11 3.35
CA TYR A 223 -12.92 -26.07 3.89
C TYR A 223 -12.28 -26.54 5.19
N GLY A 224 -10.98 -26.28 5.33
CA GLY A 224 -10.28 -26.48 6.59
C GLY A 224 -10.88 -25.65 7.72
N MET A 225 -10.58 -26.04 8.96
CA MET A 225 -11.04 -25.32 10.16
C MET A 225 -10.79 -23.80 10.12
N PRO A 226 -9.61 -23.30 9.69
CA PRO A 226 -9.39 -21.86 9.59
C PRO A 226 -10.19 -21.20 8.44
N GLU A 227 -10.43 -21.91 7.34
CA GLU A 227 -11.08 -21.38 6.14
C GLU A 227 -12.61 -21.35 6.22
N LYS A 228 -13.22 -22.09 7.17
CA LYS A 228 -14.69 -22.10 7.37
C LYS A 228 -15.30 -20.70 7.53
N LYS A 229 -14.56 -19.76 8.13
CA LYS A 229 -14.99 -18.37 8.33
C LYS A 229 -14.84 -17.50 7.06
N ASN A 230 -14.07 -17.96 6.08
CA ASN A 230 -13.74 -17.25 4.84
C ASN A 230 -14.35 -17.93 3.61
N LYS A 231 -15.45 -18.66 3.79
CA LYS A 231 -16.14 -19.35 2.69
C LYS A 231 -16.69 -18.33 1.68
N PRO A 232 -16.46 -18.52 0.37
CA PRO A 232 -17.06 -17.68 -0.66
C PRO A 232 -18.59 -17.71 -0.60
N SER A 233 -19.23 -16.56 -0.84
CA SER A 233 -20.68 -16.51 -0.98
C SER A 233 -21.11 -17.20 -2.29
N PRO A 234 -22.10 -18.11 -2.24
CA PRO A 234 -22.73 -18.65 -3.43
C PRO A 234 -23.63 -17.62 -4.14
#